data_AF-A0A1E8Q432-F1
#
_entry.id   AF-A0A1E8Q432-F1
#
_cell.length_a   1.000
_cell.length_b   1.000
_cell.length_c   1.000
_cell.angle_alpha   90.00
_cell.angle_beta   90.00
_cell.angle_gamma   90.00
#
_symmetry.space_group_name_H-M   'P 1'
#
loop_
_entity.id
_entity.type
_entity.pdbx_description
1 polymer ?
#
loop_
_entity_poly.entity_id
_entity_poly.type
_entity_poly.pdbx_seq_one_letter_code
_entity_poly.pdbx_strand_id
1 'polypeptide(L)'
;MDKDRDILSRVDELVAEERDLRAKLQHHDIDETEEHQRLRSVEAQLDQCWDLLRQRRALRDSGQDPDQASARPTDQVEGYLN
;
A
#
# COMPACT_ATOMS: atom_id res chain seq x y z
N MET A 1 3.39 8.41 -17.72
CA MET A 1 2.89 7.21 -16.99
C MET A 1 2.00 7.76 -15.89
N ASP A 2 0.71 7.45 -15.92
CA ASP A 2 -0.25 7.99 -14.95
C ASP A 2 0.06 7.42 -13.56
N LYS A 3 0.63 8.24 -12.66
CA LYS A 3 0.95 7.81 -11.28
C LYS A 3 -0.27 7.23 -10.55
N ASP A 4 -1.48 7.67 -10.91
CA ASP A 4 -2.73 7.13 -10.39
C ASP A 4 -2.84 5.62 -10.66
N ARG A 5 -2.47 5.19 -11.88
CA ARG A 5 -2.51 3.78 -12.29
C ARG A 5 -1.42 2.95 -11.60
N ASP A 6 -0.26 3.54 -11.38
CA ASP A 6 0.83 2.87 -10.65
C ASP A 6 0.44 2.66 -9.18
N ILE A 7 -0.21 3.65 -8.55
CA ILE A 7 -0.77 3.52 -7.18
C ILE A 7 -1.84 2.44 -7.13
N LEU A 8 -2.77 2.41 -8.10
CA LEU A 8 -3.80 1.37 -8.15
C LEU A 8 -3.21 -0.04 -8.34
N SER A 9 -2.19 -0.17 -9.20
CA SER A 9 -1.47 -1.45 -9.37
C SER A 9 -0.84 -1.90 -8.05
N ARG A 10 -0.27 -0.98 -7.28
CA ARG A 10 0.31 -1.30 -5.97
C ARG A 10 -0.75 -1.72 -4.95
N VAL A 11 -1.93 -1.07 -4.96
CA VAL A 11 -3.06 -1.49 -4.13
C VAL A 11 -3.50 -2.91 -4.47
N ASP A 12 -3.59 -3.26 -5.76
CA ASP A 12 -3.95 -4.62 -6.19
C ASP A 12 -2.92 -5.67 -5.71
N GLU A 13 -1.62 -5.36 -5.79
CA GLU A 13 -0.56 -6.22 -5.25
C GLU A 13 -0.69 -6.44 -3.74
N LEU A 14 -0.96 -5.37 -2.99
CA LEU A 14 -1.13 -5.42 -1.53
C LEU A 14 -2.35 -6.25 -1.13
N VAL A 15 -3.46 -6.11 -1.84
CA VAL A 15 -4.67 -6.93 -1.61
C VAL A 15 -4.42 -8.40 -1.98
N ALA A 16 -3.63 -8.67 -3.01
CA ALA A 16 -3.21 -10.04 -3.33
C ALA A 16 -2.35 -10.64 -2.21
N GLU A 17 -1.45 -9.84 -1.62
CA GLU A 17 -0.63 -10.24 -0.47
C GLU A 17 -1.48 -10.55 0.77
N GLU A 18 -2.48 -9.74 1.12
CA GLU A 18 -3.44 -10.06 2.21
C GLU A 18 -4.09 -11.44 1.98
N ARG A 19 -4.55 -11.70 0.75
CA ARG A 19 -5.21 -12.97 0.42
C ARG A 19 -4.27 -14.15 0.55
N ASP A 20 -3.01 -13.98 0.14
CA ASP A 20 -1.97 -15.00 0.26
C ASP A 20 -1.61 -15.27 1.73
N LEU A 21 -1.50 -14.23 2.56
CA LEU A 21 -1.30 -14.36 4.00
C LEU A 21 -2.43 -15.15 4.66
N ARG A 22 -3.68 -14.81 4.33
CA ARG A 22 -4.85 -15.52 4.86
C ARG A 22 -4.93 -16.98 4.36
N ALA A 23 -4.45 -17.26 3.15
CA ALA A 23 -4.35 -18.63 2.63
C ALA A 23 -3.27 -19.44 3.36
N LYS A 24 -2.09 -18.83 3.58
CA LYS A 24 -0.99 -19.43 4.36
C LYS A 24 -1.40 -19.72 5.80
N LEU A 25 -2.14 -18.82 6.45
CA LEU A 25 -2.67 -19.04 7.80
C LEU A 25 -3.64 -20.23 7.83
N GLN A 26 -4.56 -20.32 6.84
CA GLN A 26 -5.47 -21.46 6.72
C GLN A 26 -4.75 -22.79 6.47
N HIS A 27 -3.64 -22.76 5.75
CA HIS A 27 -2.79 -23.93 5.52
C HIS A 27 -1.87 -24.25 6.71
N HIS A 28 -1.89 -23.44 7.77
CA HIS A 28 -0.95 -23.51 8.90
C HIS A 28 0.52 -23.35 8.48
N ASP A 29 0.80 -22.68 7.35
CA ASP A 29 2.15 -22.35 6.90
C ASP A 29 2.76 -21.19 7.70
N ILE A 30 1.90 -20.31 8.25
CA ILE A 30 2.26 -19.21 9.15
C ILE A 30 1.35 -19.24 10.39
N ASP A 31 1.79 -18.59 11.46
CA ASP A 31 0.96 -18.36 12.64
C ASP A 31 0.16 -17.03 12.53
N GLU A 32 -0.85 -16.90 13.39
CA GLU A 32 -1.71 -15.71 13.45
C GLU A 32 -0.92 -14.44 13.81
N THR A 33 0.18 -14.58 14.56
CA THR A 33 0.99 -13.43 14.97
C THR A 33 1.77 -12.86 13.78
N GLU A 34 2.34 -13.74 12.96
CA GLU A 34 3.06 -13.42 11.74
C GLU A 34 2.10 -12.92 10.65
N GLU A 35 0.92 -13.52 10.50
CA GLU A 35 -0.14 -12.98 9.63
C GLU A 35 -0.47 -11.54 10.03
N HIS A 36 -0.77 -11.29 11.31
CA HIS A 36 -1.09 -9.95 11.81
C HIS A 36 0.06 -8.95 11.65
N GLN A 37 1.32 -9.37 11.85
CA GLN A 37 2.47 -8.49 11.65
C GLN A 37 2.59 -8.04 10.19
N ARG A 38 2.46 -8.97 9.25
CA ARG A 38 2.54 -8.67 7.81
C ARG A 38 1.31 -7.90 7.35
N LEU A 39 0.12 -8.27 7.81
CA LEU A 39 -1.13 -7.59 7.51
C LEU A 39 -1.07 -6.10 7.90
N ARG A 40 -0.53 -5.77 9.08
CA ARG A 40 -0.33 -4.36 9.48
C ARG A 40 0.57 -3.58 8.52
N SER A 41 1.59 -4.24 7.95
CA SER A 41 2.45 -3.60 6.95
C SER A 41 1.71 -3.36 5.64
N VAL A 42 0.89 -4.32 5.20
CA VAL A 42 0.04 -4.21 4.02
C VAL A 42 -0.97 -3.08 4.21
N GLU A 43 -1.67 -3.02 5.34
CA GLU A 43 -2.61 -1.96 5.70
C GLU A 43 -1.95 -0.57 5.69
N ALA A 44 -0.76 -0.45 6.29
CA ALA A 44 -0.02 0.82 6.29
C ALA A 44 0.35 1.29 4.87
N GLN A 45 0.72 0.37 3.98
CA GLN A 45 1.02 0.68 2.59
C GLN A 45 -0.26 1.05 1.80
N LEU A 46 -1.39 0.38 2.08
CA LEU A 46 -2.68 0.72 1.48
C LEU A 46 -3.12 2.12 1.89
N ASP A 47 -3.01 2.47 3.18
CA ASP A 47 -3.33 3.80 3.68
C ASP A 47 -2.46 4.88 3.00
N GLN A 48 -1.16 4.62 2.83
CA GLN A 48 -0.29 5.52 2.08
C GLN A 48 -0.73 5.71 0.62
N CYS A 49 -1.12 4.63 -0.06
CA CYS A 49 -1.62 4.69 -1.43
C CYS A 49 -2.91 5.53 -1.52
N TRP A 50 -3.83 5.35 -0.57
CA TRP A 50 -5.07 6.11 -0.49
C TRP A 50 -4.84 7.59 -0.17
N ASP A 51 -3.93 7.90 0.75
CA ASP A 51 -3.57 9.29 1.08
C ASP A 51 -2.95 10.01 -0.13
N LEU A 52 -2.12 9.32 -0.90
CA LEU A 52 -1.56 9.84 -2.14
C LEU A 52 -2.63 10.16 -3.17
N LEU A 53 -3.56 9.23 -3.42
CA LEU A 53 -4.67 9.46 -4.35
C LEU A 53 -5.54 10.64 -3.89
N ARG A 54 -5.81 10.74 -2.59
CA ARG A 54 -6.57 11.84 -2.02
C ARG A 54 -5.84 13.18 -2.17
N GLN A 55 -4.53 13.22 -1.88
CA GLN A 55 -3.71 14.42 -2.05
C GLN A 55 -3.67 14.88 -3.51
N ARG A 56 -3.49 13.93 -4.45
CA ARG A 56 -3.51 14.20 -5.89
C ARG A 56 -4.85 14.76 -6.34
N ARG A 57 -5.95 14.18 -5.85
CA ARG A 57 -7.30 14.68 -6.14
C ARG A 57 -7.52 16.10 -5.61
N ALA A 58 -7.09 16.37 -4.39
CA ALA A 58 -7.17 17.71 -3.80
C ALA A 58 -6.36 18.77 -4.58
N LEU A 59 -5.16 18.41 -5.06
CA LEU A 59 -4.35 19.28 -5.92
C LEU A 59 -5.02 19.53 -7.28
N ARG A 60 -5.59 18.49 -7.89
CA ARG A 60 -6.35 18.60 -9.15
C ARG A 60 -7.55 19.54 -8.98
N ASP A 61 -8.29 19.38 -7.89
CA ASP A 61 -9.47 20.17 -7.58
C ASP A 61 -9.11 21.63 -7.24
N SER A 62 -7.91 21.89 -6.67
CA SER A 62 -7.39 23.24 -6.42
C SER A 62 -6.75 23.90 -7.66
N GLY A 63 -6.71 23.19 -8.81
CA GLY A 63 -6.06 23.66 -10.03
C GLY A 63 -4.53 23.66 -9.97
N GLN A 64 -3.95 22.96 -8.99
CA GLN A 64 -2.51 22.73 -8.86
C GLN A 64 -2.10 21.46 -9.61
N ASP A 65 -0.79 21.33 -9.84
CA ASP A 65 -0.24 20.16 -10.52
C ASP A 65 -0.31 18.92 -9.59
N PRO A 66 -1.07 17.87 -9.94
CA PRO A 66 -1.18 16.66 -9.14
C PRO A 66 0.16 15.90 -9.02
N ASP A 67 1.15 16.16 -9.88
CA ASP A 67 2.49 15.59 -9.74
C ASP A 67 3.31 16.21 -8.60
N GLN A 68 2.83 17.31 -8.01
CA GLN A 68 3.37 17.83 -6.74
C GLN A 68 2.95 17.02 -5.52
N ALA A 69 2.01 16.07 -5.65
CA ALA A 69 1.79 15.09 -4.60
C ALA A 69 3.02 14.19 -4.49
N SER A 70 3.90 14.53 -3.56
CA SER A 70 4.95 13.63 -3.13
C SER A 70 4.41 12.73 -2.04
N ALA A 71 4.53 11.42 -2.24
CA ALA A 71 4.51 10.48 -1.14
C ALA A 71 5.49 11.01 -0.11
N ARG A 72 5.09 11.11 1.16
CA ARG A 72 6.09 11.32 2.21
C ARG A 72 7.12 10.20 2.02
N PRO A 73 8.43 10.52 1.95
CA PRO A 73 9.44 9.50 1.77
C PRO A 73 9.23 8.47 2.87
N THR A 74 8.82 7.28 2.48
CA THR A 74 8.77 6.10 3.33
C THR A 74 10.21 5.66 3.52
N ASP A 75 10.98 6.45 4.28
CA ASP A 75 12.33 6.12 4.69
C ASP A 75 12.34 4.96 5.70
N GLN A 76 11.19 4.31 5.95
CA GLN A 76 11.03 3.23 6.93
C GLN A 76 9.95 2.21 6.55
N VAL A 77 9.96 1.71 5.32
CA VAL A 77 9.51 0.31 5.10
C VAL A 77 10.64 -0.44 4.38
N GLU A 78 11.89 -0.17 4.81
CA GLU A 78 12.92 -1.20 4.75
C GLU A 78 12.46 -2.33 5.67
N GLY A 79 12.18 -3.52 5.14
CA GLY A 79 12.12 -4.69 6.02
C GLY A 79 11.38 -5.95 5.59
N TYR A 80 10.72 -6.04 4.42
CA TYR A 80 10.02 -7.29 4.05
C TYR A 80 10.31 -7.80 2.64
N LEU A 81 11.57 -7.70 2.22
CA LEU A 81 12.13 -8.56 1.18
C LEU A 81 13.33 -9.30 1.80
N ASN A 82 13.05 -10.42 2.48
CA ASN A 82 13.97 -11.52 2.71
C ASN A 82 13.18 -12.81 2.91
#